data_AF-F8AJG0-F1
#
_entry.id   AF-F8AJG0-F1
#
_cell.length_a   1.000
_cell.length_b   1.000
_cell.length_c   1.000
_cell.angle_alpha   90.00
_cell.angle_beta   90.00
_cell.angle_gamma   90.00
#
_symmetry.space_group_name_H-M   'P 1'
#
loop_
_entity.id
_entity.type
_entity.pdbx_description
1 polymer ?
#
loop_
_entity_poly.entity_id
_entity_poly.type
_entity_poly.pdbx_seq_one_letter_code
_entity_poly.pdbx_strand_id
1 'polypeptide(L)'
;MRKVATLLFVLLLLRPLVAAGGFYEDEYIVKAKVGADGSANLTVITFWFGSEEQIAKTYDEILGKANGSIERAMKLYGETQKAAIMRWFYQLGIHLKNVTVNVTSFTPKNMTVIVNGFAEDFARYFSYSDYWELMVDPTRGYGALTGDIKIPYTHKCRVTFIIELPKDAQVLEYPQEYSAKFNGSTFSVEGRVDGNTVIVTSEIFVKEGLTGEGLERLFGNYTGYFVRYRTSERGVEKYLTYTLSRHVRIDVLPDGRENVTIKTSYIAPQEYVNSMKLQILMRGVANVTDSIVKTGTDALIKQGVTVYEARARILGLDSEGPLVIEENYITKGFVKEKNGEYVFEVDPTFGLESSAFVRVGNEINQTVTIEINLPEGAEILEVPKPISRELKGNFVKMTVDKEGNKILISLSLHVRYGTPREDIEKMMENLTKEYIKFKLPTETKTEETEGGICGPVFFVGLALIPVLLYRSRR
;
A
#
# COMPACT_ATOMS: atom_id res chain seq x y z
N MET A 1 17.93 -3.22 6.46
CA MET A 1 18.39 -1.89 6.00
C MET A 1 17.33 -1.02 5.30
N ARG A 2 16.02 -1.34 5.37
CA ARG A 2 14.93 -0.53 4.77
C ARG A 2 14.29 0.50 5.71
N LYS A 3 14.55 0.42 7.03
CA LYS A 3 13.96 1.32 8.05
C LYS A 3 14.75 2.61 8.30
N VAL A 4 16.03 2.65 7.89
CA VAL A 4 16.91 3.81 8.08
C VAL A 4 16.72 4.87 6.98
N ALA A 5 16.27 4.45 5.79
CA ALA A 5 15.98 5.38 4.70
C ALA A 5 14.76 6.26 5.04
N THR A 6 13.61 5.71 5.42
CA THR A 6 12.42 6.52 5.73
C THR A 6 12.65 7.52 6.87
N LEU A 7 13.48 7.15 7.86
CA LEU A 7 13.84 7.99 9.01
C LEU A 7 14.71 9.21 8.62
N LEU A 8 15.64 9.05 7.67
CA LEU A 8 16.45 10.14 7.13
C LEU A 8 15.64 11.10 6.24
N PHE A 9 14.48 10.65 5.72
CA PHE A 9 13.75 11.32 4.64
C PHE A 9 12.68 12.32 5.11
N VAL A 10 12.03 12.11 6.27
CA VAL A 10 11.16 13.14 6.89
C VAL A 10 11.99 14.26 7.53
N LEU A 11 13.17 13.91 8.06
CA LEU A 11 14.18 14.88 8.53
C LEU A 11 14.73 15.78 7.41
N LEU A 12 14.62 15.38 6.13
CA LEU A 12 15.04 16.18 4.97
C LEU A 12 13.95 17.15 4.45
N LEU A 13 12.67 16.92 4.77
CA LEU A 13 11.58 17.87 4.49
C LEU A 13 11.43 18.92 5.60
N LEU A 14 11.90 18.60 6.80
CA LEU A 14 11.82 19.44 8.01
C LEU A 14 13.15 20.15 8.33
N ARG A 15 14.15 20.07 7.45
CA ARG A 15 15.41 20.82 7.61
C ARG A 15 15.44 22.03 6.67
N PRO A 16 15.22 23.26 7.19
CA PRO A 16 16.18 24.30 6.85
C PRO A 16 17.57 23.80 7.25
N LEU A 17 18.59 24.25 6.54
CA LEU A 17 19.95 23.72 6.56
C LEU A 17 20.72 23.77 7.90
N VAL A 18 20.09 23.96 9.06
CA VAL A 18 20.74 24.25 10.35
C VAL A 18 20.41 23.23 11.45
N ALA A 19 21.46 22.95 12.24
CA ALA A 19 21.66 22.03 13.36
C ALA A 19 20.46 21.57 14.23
N ALA A 20 20.61 20.35 14.74
CA ALA A 20 19.78 19.72 15.76
C ALA A 20 19.66 20.57 17.04
N GLY A 21 18.43 20.79 17.50
CA GLY A 21 18.07 21.49 18.74
C GLY A 21 17.39 22.84 18.52
N GLY A 22 16.21 23.05 19.14
CA GLY A 22 15.55 24.35 19.19
C GLY A 22 14.03 24.35 18.91
N PHE A 23 13.44 25.55 18.96
CA PHE A 23 12.05 25.85 18.59
C PHE A 23 11.98 26.35 17.14
N TYR A 24 11.11 25.77 16.33
CA TYR A 24 10.95 26.08 14.91
C TYR A 24 9.48 26.40 14.61
N GLU A 25 9.20 27.47 13.87
CA GLU A 25 7.84 27.89 13.51
C GLU A 25 7.69 28.21 12.02
N ASP A 26 6.72 27.61 11.35
CA ASP A 26 6.45 27.87 9.92
C ASP A 26 4.96 27.82 9.55
N GLU A 27 4.66 28.38 8.37
CA GLU A 27 3.32 28.36 7.80
C GLU A 27 3.37 27.97 6.31
N TYR A 28 2.44 27.11 5.91
CA TYR A 28 2.27 26.64 4.55
C TYR A 28 0.87 26.97 4.06
N ILE A 29 0.78 27.61 2.91
CA ILE A 29 -0.48 27.83 2.20
C ILE A 29 -0.40 27.14 0.85
N VAL A 30 -1.19 26.09 0.66
CA VAL A 30 -1.34 25.37 -0.60
C VAL A 30 -2.65 25.81 -1.24
N LYS A 31 -2.55 26.55 -2.33
CA LYS A 31 -3.70 26.92 -3.17
C LYS A 31 -3.74 26.00 -4.37
N ALA A 32 -4.88 25.37 -4.60
CA ALA A 32 -5.10 24.49 -5.74
C ALA A 32 -6.36 24.94 -6.49
N LYS A 33 -6.22 25.16 -7.80
CA LYS A 33 -7.36 25.36 -8.68
C LYS A 33 -7.51 24.13 -9.56
N VAL A 34 -8.53 23.33 -9.27
CA VAL A 34 -8.77 22.03 -9.89
C VAL A 34 -9.59 22.22 -11.17
N GLY A 35 -9.05 21.68 -12.28
CA GLY A 35 -9.72 21.60 -13.56
C GLY A 35 -10.77 20.48 -13.58
N ALA A 36 -11.64 20.50 -14.58
CA ALA A 36 -12.70 19.50 -14.73
C ALA A 36 -12.16 18.11 -15.11
N ASP A 37 -10.94 18.05 -15.66
CA ASP A 37 -10.19 16.83 -15.96
C ASP A 37 -9.42 16.26 -14.75
N GLY A 38 -9.53 16.90 -13.58
CA GLY A 38 -8.81 16.53 -12.37
C GLY A 38 -7.38 17.05 -12.29
N SER A 39 -6.89 17.78 -13.29
CA SER A 39 -5.63 18.49 -13.21
C SER A 39 -5.73 19.69 -12.25
N ALA A 40 -4.61 20.28 -11.82
CA ALA A 40 -4.64 21.47 -10.99
C ALA A 40 -3.48 22.43 -11.24
N ASN A 41 -3.77 23.73 -11.18
CA ASN A 41 -2.76 24.76 -10.99
C ASN A 41 -2.53 24.91 -9.48
N LEU A 42 -1.27 24.80 -9.07
CA LEU A 42 -0.87 24.80 -7.67
C LEU A 42 0.01 26.01 -7.39
N THR A 43 -0.26 26.66 -6.26
CA THR A 43 0.60 27.68 -5.66
C THR A 43 0.87 27.28 -4.22
N VAL A 44 2.12 27.05 -3.88
CA VAL A 44 2.57 26.81 -2.50
C VAL A 44 3.30 28.04 -2.01
N ILE A 45 2.84 28.59 -0.89
CA ILE A 45 3.50 29.69 -0.20
C ILE A 45 4.04 29.15 1.11
N THR A 46 5.33 29.34 1.33
CA THR A 46 6.00 28.94 2.57
C THR A 46 6.48 30.18 3.30
N PHE A 47 6.06 30.34 4.54
CA PHE A 47 6.55 31.37 5.44
C PHE A 47 7.36 30.71 6.55
N TRP A 48 8.53 31.28 6.82
CA TRP A 48 9.32 30.86 7.95
C TRP A 48 9.37 31.96 9.01
N PHE A 49 8.86 31.62 10.21
CA PHE A 49 8.73 32.49 11.37
C PHE A 49 9.48 31.94 12.61
N GLY A 50 10.54 31.15 12.41
CA GLY A 50 11.40 30.67 13.51
C GLY A 50 12.00 31.81 14.36
N SER A 51 12.73 31.46 15.44
CA SER A 51 13.37 32.51 16.26
C SER A 51 14.29 33.39 15.40
N GLU A 52 14.34 34.70 15.66
CA GLU A 52 15.18 35.64 14.88
C GLU A 52 16.63 35.14 14.79
N GLU A 53 17.15 34.51 15.86
CA GLU A 53 18.48 33.90 15.89
C GLU A 53 18.64 32.75 14.88
N GLN A 54 17.65 31.87 14.75
CA GLN A 54 17.71 30.75 13.80
C GLN A 54 17.53 31.21 12.35
N ILE A 55 16.63 32.17 12.12
CA ILE A 55 16.44 32.75 10.78
C ILE A 55 17.71 33.49 10.36
N ALA A 56 18.29 34.29 11.25
CA ALA A 56 19.56 34.98 11.00
C ALA A 56 20.70 34.00 10.72
N LYS A 57 20.84 32.94 11.53
CA LYS A 57 21.86 31.90 11.30
C LYS A 57 21.68 31.23 9.93
N THR A 58 20.44 30.92 9.55
CA THR A 58 20.17 30.26 8.27
C THR A 58 20.37 31.21 7.10
N TYR A 59 19.99 32.48 7.26
CA TYR A 59 20.29 33.55 6.32
C TYR A 59 21.80 33.65 6.10
N ASP A 60 22.61 33.70 7.16
CA ASP A 60 24.06 33.80 7.10
C ASP A 60 24.70 32.55 6.47
N GLU A 61 24.19 31.35 6.77
CA GLU A 61 24.68 30.12 6.16
C GLU A 61 24.40 30.06 4.66
N ILE A 62 23.19 30.45 4.22
CA ILE A 62 22.83 30.50 2.80
C ILE A 62 23.64 31.59 2.10
N LEU A 63 23.79 32.76 2.73
CA LEU A 63 24.57 33.88 2.23
C LEU A 63 26.06 33.48 2.09
N GLY A 64 26.60 32.75 3.06
CA GLY A 64 27.96 32.21 3.03
C GLY A 64 28.16 31.22 1.88
N LYS A 65 27.21 30.28 1.68
CA LYS A 65 27.22 29.37 0.50
C LYS A 65 27.10 30.10 -0.83
N ALA A 66 26.48 31.27 -0.82
CA ALA A 66 26.34 32.16 -1.96
C ALA A 66 27.51 33.16 -2.13
N ASN A 67 28.59 32.99 -1.36
CA ASN A 67 29.76 33.89 -1.34
C ASN A 67 29.39 35.36 -1.08
N GLY A 68 28.43 35.61 -0.18
CA GLY A 68 28.01 36.97 0.20
C GLY A 68 27.02 37.65 -0.76
N SER A 69 26.63 37.01 -1.86
CA SER A 69 25.69 37.59 -2.83
C SER A 69 24.24 37.27 -2.48
N ILE A 70 23.44 38.31 -2.20
CA ILE A 70 21.99 38.16 -1.90
C ILE A 70 21.24 37.53 -3.07
N GLU A 71 21.51 37.94 -4.32
CA GLU A 71 20.87 37.37 -5.51
C GLU A 71 21.14 35.86 -5.63
N ARG A 72 22.40 35.44 -5.44
CA ARG A 72 22.77 34.02 -5.45
C ARG A 72 22.17 33.27 -4.27
N ALA A 73 22.08 33.89 -3.10
CA ALA A 73 21.48 33.32 -1.91
C ALA A 73 19.97 33.08 -2.10
N MET A 74 19.25 34.06 -2.64
CA MET A 74 17.84 33.95 -2.99
C MET A 74 17.61 32.85 -4.04
N LYS A 75 18.45 32.78 -5.08
CA LYS A 75 18.37 31.72 -6.09
C LYS A 75 18.59 30.33 -5.47
N LEU A 76 19.63 30.18 -4.64
CA LEU A 76 19.94 28.93 -3.94
C LEU A 76 18.79 28.50 -3.01
N TYR A 77 18.25 29.43 -2.22
CA TYR A 77 17.14 29.19 -1.32
C TYR A 77 15.88 28.80 -2.09
N GLY A 78 15.54 29.53 -3.16
CA GLY A 78 14.39 29.24 -4.03
C GLY A 78 14.48 27.85 -4.66
N GLU A 79 15.61 27.48 -5.26
CA GLU A 79 15.78 26.14 -5.84
C GLU A 79 15.72 25.02 -4.78
N THR A 80 16.20 25.29 -3.56
CA THR A 80 16.10 24.33 -2.44
C THR A 80 14.63 24.10 -2.04
N GLN A 81 13.85 25.18 -1.88
CA GLN A 81 12.42 25.09 -1.55
C GLN A 81 11.61 24.44 -2.67
N LYS A 82 11.91 24.78 -3.93
CA LYS A 82 11.32 24.13 -5.11
C LYS A 82 11.54 22.62 -5.08
N ALA A 83 12.78 22.17 -4.85
CA ALA A 83 13.09 20.74 -4.78
C ALA A 83 12.37 20.04 -3.63
N ALA A 84 12.26 20.69 -2.46
CA ALA A 84 11.53 20.16 -1.32
C ALA A 84 10.02 20.00 -1.61
N ILE A 85 9.39 21.02 -2.20
CA ILE A 85 7.96 21.00 -2.56
C ILE A 85 7.69 19.95 -3.64
N MET A 86 8.50 19.88 -4.69
CA MET A 86 8.38 18.83 -5.71
C MET A 86 8.48 17.43 -5.11
N ARG A 87 9.38 17.24 -4.14
CA ARG A 87 9.52 15.95 -3.43
C ARG A 87 8.31 15.63 -2.57
N TRP A 88 7.76 16.61 -1.84
CA TRP A 88 6.56 16.42 -1.04
C TRP A 88 5.38 15.97 -1.90
N PHE A 89 5.09 16.67 -3.01
CA PHE A 89 4.03 16.23 -3.93
C PHE A 89 4.30 14.87 -4.56
N TYR A 90 5.56 14.58 -4.92
CA TYR A 90 5.92 13.26 -5.45
C TYR A 90 5.63 12.12 -4.46
N GLN A 91 5.84 12.35 -3.15
CA GLN A 91 5.49 11.38 -2.10
C GLN A 91 3.98 11.16 -2.01
N LEU A 92 3.19 12.23 -2.22
CA LEU A 92 1.74 12.15 -2.35
C LEU A 92 1.28 11.50 -3.68
N GLY A 93 2.22 11.12 -4.55
CA GLY A 93 1.93 10.55 -5.88
C GLY A 93 1.50 11.59 -6.92
N ILE A 94 1.76 12.87 -6.66
CA ILE A 94 1.42 14.00 -7.53
C ILE A 94 2.68 14.47 -8.25
N HIS A 95 2.63 14.48 -9.58
CA HIS A 95 3.74 14.90 -10.42
C HIS A 95 3.55 16.37 -10.85
N LEU A 96 4.44 17.25 -10.38
CA LEU A 96 4.42 18.66 -10.76
C LEU A 96 5.23 18.92 -12.05
N LYS A 97 4.64 19.68 -12.97
CA LYS A 97 5.26 20.20 -14.19
C LYS A 97 5.33 21.73 -14.16
N ASN A 98 6.19 22.29 -15.01
CA ASN A 98 6.35 23.74 -15.22
C ASN A 98 6.58 24.52 -13.91
N VAL A 99 7.38 23.94 -13.01
CA VAL A 99 7.54 24.47 -11.66
C VAL A 99 8.43 25.72 -11.67
N THR A 100 7.86 26.84 -11.23
CA THR A 100 8.55 28.13 -11.07
C THR A 100 8.65 28.48 -9.59
N VAL A 101 9.67 29.26 -9.23
CA VAL A 101 9.91 29.70 -7.85
C VAL A 101 10.19 31.20 -7.81
N ASN A 102 9.60 31.88 -6.83
CA ASN A 102 9.84 33.27 -6.55
C ASN A 102 10.08 33.46 -5.05
N VAL A 103 11.19 34.09 -4.68
CA VAL A 103 11.53 34.41 -3.30
C VAL A 103 11.10 35.85 -3.04
N THR A 104 10.00 36.05 -2.32
CA THR A 104 9.44 37.38 -2.06
C THR A 104 10.01 38.04 -0.82
N SER A 105 10.60 37.26 0.10
CA SER A 105 11.40 37.78 1.20
C SER A 105 12.58 36.87 1.50
N PHE A 106 13.75 37.48 1.72
CA PHE A 106 14.96 36.80 2.17
C PHE A 106 15.73 37.73 3.11
N THR A 107 15.38 37.71 4.38
CA THR A 107 15.97 38.56 5.42
C THR A 107 16.36 37.74 6.64
N PRO A 108 17.18 38.29 7.56
CA PRO A 108 17.45 37.67 8.85
C PRO A 108 16.22 37.52 9.77
N LYS A 109 15.07 38.10 9.41
CA LYS A 109 13.84 38.09 10.22
C LYS A 109 12.74 37.21 9.64
N ASN A 110 12.68 37.07 8.32
CA ASN A 110 11.72 36.22 7.65
C ASN A 110 12.22 35.78 6.28
N MET A 111 11.76 34.61 5.86
CA MET A 111 11.97 34.10 4.51
C MET A 111 10.64 33.61 3.95
N THR A 112 10.34 34.01 2.71
CA THR A 112 9.07 33.68 2.04
C THR A 112 9.34 33.25 0.62
N VAL A 113 8.78 32.10 0.25
CA VAL A 113 8.88 31.54 -1.10
C VAL A 113 7.50 31.21 -1.62
N ILE A 114 7.30 31.50 -2.91
CA ILE A 114 6.13 31.13 -3.68
C ILE A 114 6.59 30.17 -4.77
N VAL A 115 6.05 28.95 -4.78
CA VAL A 115 6.27 27.96 -5.83
C VAL A 115 4.97 27.75 -6.58
N ASN A 116 5.01 27.90 -7.90
CA ASN A 116 3.87 27.59 -8.77
C ASN A 116 4.18 26.34 -9.59
N GLY A 117 3.17 25.54 -9.88
CA GLY A 117 3.30 24.37 -10.75
C GLY A 117 1.96 23.87 -11.25
N PHE A 118 2.01 22.90 -12.16
CA PHE A 118 0.85 22.23 -12.72
C PHE A 118 0.89 20.74 -12.39
N ALA A 119 -0.22 20.16 -11.94
CA ALA A 119 -0.37 18.74 -11.64
C ALA A 119 -1.42 18.10 -12.56
N GLU A 120 -1.05 17.12 -13.37
CA GLU A 120 -1.95 16.52 -14.37
C GLU A 120 -3.00 15.57 -13.76
N ASP A 121 -2.65 14.84 -12.71
CA ASP A 121 -3.53 13.85 -12.06
C ASP A 121 -3.70 14.23 -10.56
N PHE A 122 -4.05 15.49 -10.29
CA PHE A 122 -4.19 16.01 -8.93
C PHE A 122 -5.40 15.42 -8.20
N ALA A 123 -6.54 15.35 -8.89
CA ALA A 123 -7.73 14.62 -8.47
C ALA A 123 -7.93 13.39 -9.36
N ARG A 124 -8.37 12.29 -8.76
CA ARG A 124 -8.66 11.02 -9.43
C ARG A 124 -10.14 10.75 -9.43
N TYR A 125 -10.67 10.36 -10.58
CA TYR A 125 -12.06 9.95 -10.70
C TYR A 125 -12.22 8.46 -10.39
N PHE A 126 -13.24 8.13 -9.61
CA PHE A 126 -13.62 6.76 -9.28
C PHE A 126 -15.05 6.49 -9.77
N SER A 127 -15.18 5.81 -10.91
CA SER A 127 -16.44 5.41 -11.53
C SER A 127 -17.26 4.50 -10.62
N TYR A 128 -16.60 3.68 -9.79
CA TYR A 128 -17.27 2.78 -8.85
C TYR A 128 -18.21 3.50 -7.88
N SER A 129 -17.84 4.71 -7.44
CA SER A 129 -18.62 5.52 -6.51
C SER A 129 -19.10 6.84 -7.13
N ASP A 130 -18.83 7.04 -8.43
CA ASP A 130 -19.11 8.22 -9.24
C ASP A 130 -18.67 9.52 -8.54
N TYR A 131 -17.40 9.66 -8.19
CA TYR A 131 -16.87 10.89 -7.58
C TYR A 131 -15.38 11.10 -7.89
N TRP A 132 -14.92 12.34 -7.75
CA TRP A 132 -13.52 12.76 -7.81
C TRP A 132 -12.92 12.88 -6.41
N GLU A 133 -11.71 12.35 -6.22
CA GLU A 133 -10.97 12.39 -4.95
C GLU A 133 -9.64 13.09 -5.14
N LEU A 134 -9.27 13.95 -4.21
CA LEU A 134 -7.90 14.43 -4.08
C LEU A 134 -7.44 14.28 -2.63
N MET A 135 -6.15 14.03 -2.46
CA MET A 135 -5.55 13.86 -1.15
C MET A 135 -5.11 15.21 -0.60
N VAL A 136 -5.42 15.44 0.68
CA VAL A 136 -4.98 16.56 1.49
C VAL A 136 -4.27 15.95 2.69
N ASP A 137 -3.07 16.43 3.02
CA ASP A 137 -2.34 15.96 4.21
C ASP A 137 -2.17 17.09 5.24
N PRO A 138 -3.16 17.30 6.12
CA PRO A 138 -3.06 18.28 7.21
C PRO A 138 -2.05 17.90 8.28
N THR A 139 -1.52 16.67 8.27
CA THR A 139 -0.50 16.22 9.23
C THR A 139 0.92 16.55 8.77
N ARG A 140 1.11 16.96 7.51
CA ARG A 140 2.44 17.25 6.92
C ARG A 140 3.41 16.06 7.08
N GLY A 141 2.89 14.84 6.89
CA GLY A 141 3.65 13.60 7.01
C GLY A 141 3.94 13.13 8.43
N TYR A 142 3.56 13.86 9.48
CA TYR A 142 3.71 13.38 10.86
C TYR A 142 2.90 12.11 11.12
N GLY A 143 1.74 11.95 10.46
CA GLY A 143 0.93 10.73 10.56
C GLY A 143 1.59 9.48 9.95
N ALA A 144 2.62 9.65 9.11
CA ALA A 144 3.35 8.54 8.50
C ALA A 144 4.57 8.10 9.32
N LEU A 145 4.93 8.82 10.39
CA LEU A 145 6.05 8.49 11.26
C LEU A 145 5.65 7.37 12.22
N THR A 146 6.34 6.22 12.13
CA THR A 146 6.08 5.04 12.97
C THR A 146 7.37 4.46 13.54
N GLY A 147 7.27 3.74 14.67
CA GLY A 147 8.39 3.05 15.32
C GLY A 147 9.12 3.87 16.39
N ASP A 148 10.33 3.43 16.76
CA ASP A 148 11.18 4.06 17.80
C ASP A 148 11.80 5.38 17.32
N ILE A 149 10.95 6.39 17.12
CA ILE A 149 11.30 7.75 16.71
C ILE A 149 11.22 8.66 17.92
N LYS A 150 12.14 9.62 18.02
CA LYS A 150 12.08 10.73 18.97
C LYS A 150 12.33 12.04 18.25
N ILE A 151 11.39 12.98 18.35
CA ILE A 151 11.50 14.27 17.68
C ILE A 151 12.59 15.12 18.38
N PRO A 152 13.63 15.58 17.67
CA PRO A 152 14.78 16.25 18.30
C PRO A 152 14.65 17.78 18.39
N TYR A 153 13.44 18.32 18.21
CA TYR A 153 13.16 19.77 18.23
C TYR A 153 11.71 20.04 18.62
N THR A 154 11.41 21.28 18.99
CA THR A 154 10.03 21.76 19.13
C THR A 154 9.60 22.43 17.83
N HIS A 155 8.41 22.12 17.33
CA HIS A 155 7.90 22.62 16.06
C HIS A 155 6.47 23.13 16.21
N LYS A 156 6.22 24.35 15.76
CA LYS A 156 4.89 24.93 15.56
C LYS A 156 4.65 25.14 14.07
N CYS A 157 3.59 24.59 13.52
CA CYS A 157 3.30 24.68 12.09
C CYS A 157 1.83 24.98 11.89
N ARG A 158 1.53 25.88 10.95
CA ARG A 158 0.19 26.03 10.39
C ARG A 158 0.19 25.59 8.93
N VAL A 159 -0.73 24.70 8.55
CA VAL A 159 -0.91 24.30 7.14
C VAL A 159 -2.32 24.68 6.71
N THR A 160 -2.44 25.43 5.62
CA THR A 160 -3.73 25.80 5.04
C THR A 160 -3.81 25.32 3.60
N PHE A 161 -4.78 24.47 3.30
CA PHE A 161 -5.16 24.10 1.96
C PHE A 161 -6.38 24.93 1.53
N ILE A 162 -6.30 25.55 0.36
CA ILE A 162 -7.40 26.29 -0.27
C ILE A 162 -7.60 25.67 -1.64
N ILE A 163 -8.66 24.88 -1.78
CA ILE A 163 -8.92 24.06 -2.96
C ILE A 163 -10.16 24.60 -3.66
N GLU A 164 -9.96 25.32 -4.76
CA GLU A 164 -11.03 25.76 -5.67
C GLU A 164 -11.36 24.60 -6.62
N LEU A 165 -12.53 23.98 -6.42
CA LEU A 165 -13.05 22.91 -7.27
C LEU A 165 -13.73 23.48 -8.54
N PRO A 166 -14.08 22.66 -9.54
CA PRO A 166 -14.93 23.10 -10.65
C PRO A 166 -16.20 23.81 -10.17
N LYS A 167 -16.72 24.77 -10.95
CA LYS A 167 -17.82 25.64 -10.50
C LYS A 167 -19.11 24.89 -10.19
N ASP A 168 -19.35 23.78 -10.87
CA ASP A 168 -20.51 22.91 -10.68
C ASP A 168 -20.24 21.79 -9.67
N ALA A 169 -19.09 21.83 -8.98
CA ALA A 169 -18.70 20.78 -8.05
C ALA A 169 -19.59 20.76 -6.81
N GLN A 170 -20.19 19.60 -6.53
CA GLN A 170 -20.81 19.28 -5.26
C GLN A 170 -19.79 18.60 -4.36
N VAL A 171 -19.40 19.26 -3.27
CA VAL A 171 -18.55 18.65 -2.23
C VAL A 171 -19.35 17.56 -1.51
N LEU A 172 -18.76 16.37 -1.43
CA LEU A 172 -19.34 15.21 -0.75
C LEU A 172 -18.68 14.98 0.62
N GLU A 173 -17.37 15.12 0.67
CA GLU A 173 -16.56 14.88 1.86
C GLU A 173 -15.35 15.80 1.85
N TYR A 174 -14.94 16.24 3.02
CA TYR A 174 -13.73 17.01 3.24
C TYR A 174 -13.23 16.76 4.67
N PRO A 175 -11.96 17.04 4.98
CA PRO A 175 -11.42 16.87 6.32
C PRO A 175 -12.25 17.63 7.36
N GLN A 176 -12.84 16.91 8.32
CA GLN A 176 -13.65 17.48 9.40
C GLN A 176 -12.77 17.92 10.57
N GLU A 177 -13.40 18.62 11.52
CA GLU A 177 -12.75 19.07 12.74
C GLU A 177 -12.13 17.89 13.50
N TYR A 178 -10.88 18.07 13.91
CA TYR A 178 -10.14 17.10 14.72
C TYR A 178 -9.27 17.84 15.73
N SER A 179 -9.11 17.29 16.93
CA SER A 179 -8.15 17.80 17.90
C SER A 179 -7.60 16.67 18.75
N ALA A 180 -6.28 16.68 18.94
CA ALA A 180 -5.57 15.77 19.82
C ALA A 180 -4.51 16.54 20.61
N LYS A 181 -4.28 16.11 21.86
CA LYS A 181 -3.24 16.66 22.72
C LYS A 181 -2.53 15.52 23.46
N PHE A 182 -1.22 15.59 23.54
CA PHE A 182 -0.41 14.60 24.26
C PHE A 182 0.91 15.21 24.74
N ASN A 183 1.22 15.09 26.03
CA ASN A 183 2.46 15.59 26.64
C ASN A 183 2.83 17.04 26.25
N GLY A 184 1.83 17.91 26.18
CA GLY A 184 1.99 19.33 25.80
C GLY A 184 2.15 19.58 24.30
N SER A 185 2.18 18.53 23.46
CA SER A 185 2.04 18.63 22.01
C SER A 185 0.56 18.65 21.63
N THR A 186 0.22 19.32 20.52
CA THR A 186 -1.16 19.44 20.03
C THR A 186 -1.22 19.28 18.52
N PHE A 187 -2.32 18.74 18.02
CA PHE A 187 -2.67 18.73 16.61
C PHE A 187 -4.15 19.05 16.49
N SER A 188 -4.51 20.04 15.67
CA SER A 188 -5.88 20.33 15.32
C SER A 188 -6.05 20.50 13.82
N VAL A 189 -7.24 20.18 13.34
CA VAL A 189 -7.69 20.39 11.96
C VAL A 189 -9.05 21.03 12.00
N GLU A 190 -9.28 22.00 11.14
CA GLU A 190 -10.57 22.61 10.87
C GLU A 190 -10.80 22.61 9.36
N GLY A 191 -12.01 22.25 8.94
CA GLY A 191 -12.40 22.24 7.53
C GLY A 191 -13.68 23.03 7.32
N ARG A 192 -13.75 23.79 6.24
CA ARG A 192 -14.97 24.49 5.82
C ARG A 192 -15.12 24.52 4.31
N VAL A 193 -16.35 24.67 3.86
CA VAL A 193 -16.71 24.82 2.44
C VAL A 193 -17.35 26.19 2.25
N ASP A 194 -16.86 26.93 1.26
CA ASP A 194 -17.41 28.22 0.82
C ASP A 194 -17.64 28.17 -0.69
N GLY A 195 -18.90 27.98 -1.09
CA GLY A 195 -19.25 27.70 -2.49
C GLY A 195 -18.57 26.43 -3.01
N ASN A 196 -17.76 26.58 -4.07
CA ASN A 196 -16.95 25.51 -4.67
C ASN A 196 -15.52 25.44 -4.08
N THR A 197 -15.23 26.17 -3.00
CA THR A 197 -13.90 26.20 -2.38
C THR A 197 -13.91 25.42 -1.07
N VAL A 198 -13.00 24.46 -0.94
CA VAL A 198 -12.75 23.74 0.32
C VAL A 198 -11.51 24.33 0.98
N ILE A 199 -11.64 24.72 2.24
CA ILE A 199 -10.54 25.28 3.05
C ILE A 199 -10.29 24.35 4.22
N VAL A 200 -9.07 23.83 4.32
CA VAL A 200 -8.64 22.95 5.41
C VAL A 200 -7.44 23.60 6.09
N THR A 201 -7.55 23.87 7.38
CA THR A 201 -6.46 24.45 8.17
C THR A 201 -6.05 23.46 9.25
N SER A 202 -4.77 23.26 9.45
CA SER A 202 -4.25 22.54 10.61
C SER A 202 -3.26 23.37 11.40
N GLU A 203 -3.29 23.17 12.71
CA GLU A 203 -2.29 23.69 13.65
C GLU A 203 -1.60 22.52 14.33
N ILE A 204 -0.28 22.47 14.19
CA ILE A 204 0.57 21.42 14.72
C ILE A 204 1.52 22.07 15.71
N PHE A 205 1.57 21.55 16.93
CA PHE A 205 2.61 21.85 17.90
C PHE A 205 3.20 20.54 18.41
N VAL A 206 4.44 20.25 18.03
CA VAL A 206 5.18 19.06 18.45
C VAL A 206 6.29 19.50 19.38
N LYS A 207 6.29 19.00 20.62
CA LYS A 207 7.34 19.29 21.60
C LYS A 207 8.57 18.43 21.35
N GLU A 208 9.75 19.01 21.61
CA GLU A 208 11.00 18.25 21.64
C GLU A 208 10.89 17.04 22.57
N GLY A 209 11.39 15.90 22.09
CA GLY A 209 11.40 14.63 22.80
C GLY A 209 10.13 13.80 22.64
N LEU A 210 9.15 14.24 21.85
CA LEU A 210 7.97 13.43 21.53
C LEU A 210 8.39 12.11 20.88
N THR A 211 7.89 10.99 21.42
CA THR A 211 8.21 9.63 20.97
C THR A 211 7.27 9.16 19.86
N GLY A 212 7.56 8.02 19.25
CA GLY A 212 6.66 7.34 18.30
C GLY A 212 5.26 7.11 18.85
N GLU A 213 5.13 6.68 20.12
CA GLU A 213 3.84 6.57 20.80
C GLU A 213 3.13 7.93 20.85
N GLY A 214 3.85 9.00 21.17
CA GLY A 214 3.28 10.35 21.18
C GLY A 214 2.78 10.81 19.81
N LEU A 215 3.49 10.45 18.74
CA LEU A 215 3.06 10.72 17.36
C LEU A 215 1.80 9.92 17.01
N GLU A 216 1.74 8.63 17.37
CA GLU A 216 0.56 7.80 17.18
C GLU A 216 -0.66 8.34 17.94
N ARG A 217 -0.46 8.81 19.18
CA ARG A 217 -1.53 9.45 19.98
C ARG A 217 -2.05 10.74 19.38
N LEU A 218 -1.20 11.52 18.71
CA LEU A 218 -1.60 12.78 18.08
C LEU A 218 -2.22 12.58 16.69
N PHE A 219 -1.65 11.70 15.87
CA PHE A 219 -1.97 11.62 14.44
C PHE A 219 -2.59 10.28 14.01
N GLY A 220 -2.42 9.21 14.78
CA GLY A 220 -2.79 7.85 14.38
C GLY A 220 -4.30 7.64 14.18
N ASN A 221 -5.11 8.37 14.93
CA ASN A 221 -6.57 8.33 14.82
C ASN A 221 -7.15 9.32 13.78
N TYR A 222 -6.30 10.17 13.19
CA TYR A 222 -6.75 11.10 12.18
C TYR A 222 -6.94 10.38 10.84
N THR A 223 -8.11 10.52 10.23
CA THR A 223 -8.47 9.82 8.98
C THR A 223 -8.90 10.75 7.85
N GLY A 224 -9.04 12.06 8.11
CA GLY A 224 -9.54 13.05 7.16
C GLY A 224 -8.51 13.50 6.11
N TYR A 225 -8.05 12.60 5.25
CA TYR A 225 -7.00 12.91 4.25
C TYR A 225 -7.54 13.24 2.85
N PHE A 226 -8.85 13.35 2.66
CA PHE A 226 -9.42 13.44 1.32
C PHE A 226 -10.48 14.53 1.20
N VAL A 227 -10.49 15.19 0.05
CA VAL A 227 -11.64 15.94 -0.43
C VAL A 227 -12.28 15.15 -1.56
N ARG A 228 -13.58 14.87 -1.43
CA ARG A 228 -14.38 14.15 -2.40
C ARG A 228 -15.46 15.07 -2.94
N TYR A 229 -15.63 15.07 -4.25
CA TYR A 229 -16.62 15.91 -4.92
C TYR A 229 -17.18 15.25 -6.18
N ARG A 230 -18.34 15.71 -6.62
CA ARG A 230 -18.96 15.37 -7.90
C ARG A 230 -19.05 16.59 -8.77
N THR A 231 -18.93 16.42 -10.08
CA THR A 231 -19.20 17.44 -11.10
C THR A 231 -19.93 16.76 -12.24
N SER A 232 -20.54 17.52 -13.14
CA SER A 232 -21.18 16.98 -14.34
C SER A 232 -20.19 16.25 -15.27
N GLU A 233 -18.91 16.60 -15.20
CA GLU A 233 -17.85 15.93 -15.96
C GLU A 233 -17.35 14.67 -15.24
N ARG A 234 -17.47 13.53 -15.92
CA ARG A 234 -16.88 12.27 -15.49
C ARG A 234 -15.43 12.20 -15.95
N GLY A 235 -14.54 11.79 -15.06
CA GLY A 235 -13.14 11.61 -15.40
C GLY A 235 -12.88 10.35 -16.21
N VAL A 236 -11.72 10.33 -16.85
CA VAL A 236 -11.17 9.10 -17.44
C VAL A 236 -10.34 8.40 -16.37
N GLU A 237 -10.76 7.20 -15.98
CA GLU A 237 -10.02 6.43 -15.00
C GLU A 237 -8.69 5.96 -15.60
N LYS A 238 -7.60 6.20 -14.87
CA LYS A 238 -6.27 5.70 -15.21
C LYS A 238 -5.83 4.73 -14.12
N TYR A 239 -5.93 3.44 -14.41
CA TYR A 239 -5.51 2.38 -13.52
C TYR A 239 -4.91 1.21 -14.29
N LEU A 240 -4.18 0.36 -13.58
CA LEU A 240 -3.67 -0.89 -14.13
C LEU A 240 -4.61 -2.03 -13.74
N THR A 241 -4.80 -2.98 -14.65
CA THR A 241 -5.45 -4.26 -14.33
C THR A 241 -4.39 -5.30 -14.02
N TYR A 242 -4.38 -5.77 -12.78
CA TYR A 242 -3.51 -6.84 -12.34
C TYR A 242 -4.17 -8.18 -12.60
N THR A 243 -3.55 -9.00 -13.42
CA THR A 243 -4.04 -10.34 -13.73
C THR A 243 -3.02 -11.38 -13.29
N LEU A 244 -3.46 -12.30 -12.43
CA LEU A 244 -2.65 -13.40 -11.93
C LEU A 244 -3.44 -14.70 -11.95
N SER A 245 -2.77 -15.77 -12.35
CA SER A 245 -3.32 -17.13 -12.29
C SER A 245 -2.39 -18.02 -11.47
N ARG A 246 -2.96 -18.83 -10.58
CA ARG A 246 -2.23 -19.85 -9.82
C ARG A 246 -2.88 -21.21 -10.03
N HIS A 247 -2.06 -22.21 -10.28
CA HIS A 247 -2.49 -23.60 -10.35
C HIS A 247 -1.73 -24.40 -9.31
N VAL A 248 -2.45 -25.02 -8.38
CA VAL A 248 -1.91 -25.88 -7.33
C VAL A 248 -2.38 -27.29 -7.63
N ARG A 249 -1.44 -28.22 -7.77
CA ARG A 249 -1.71 -29.64 -7.92
C ARG A 249 -1.14 -30.38 -6.73
N ILE A 250 -1.95 -31.22 -6.10
CA ILE A 250 -1.61 -32.03 -4.93
C ILE A 250 -1.89 -33.48 -5.32
N ASP A 251 -0.83 -34.24 -5.60
CA ASP A 251 -0.94 -35.67 -5.78
C ASP A 251 -0.67 -36.35 -4.44
N VAL A 252 -1.72 -36.92 -3.82
CA VAL A 252 -1.61 -37.64 -2.55
C VAL A 252 -1.19 -39.08 -2.85
N LEU A 253 -0.13 -39.53 -2.19
CA LEU A 253 0.42 -40.87 -2.37
C LEU A 253 -0.22 -41.85 -1.35
N PRO A 254 -0.23 -43.16 -1.65
CA PRO A 254 -0.80 -44.16 -0.75
C PRO A 254 -0.19 -44.20 0.65
N ASP A 255 1.05 -43.73 0.82
CA ASP A 255 1.76 -43.68 2.11
C ASP A 255 1.56 -42.36 2.88
N GLY A 256 0.63 -41.51 2.43
CA GLY A 256 0.29 -40.22 3.03
C GLY A 256 1.28 -39.09 2.73
N ARG A 257 2.31 -39.32 1.89
CA ARG A 257 3.14 -38.23 1.34
C ARG A 257 2.40 -37.52 0.22
N GLU A 258 2.77 -36.26 -0.04
CA GLU A 258 2.17 -35.46 -1.09
C GLU A 258 3.24 -34.92 -2.05
N ASN A 259 2.93 -34.93 -3.35
CA ASN A 259 3.67 -34.18 -4.36
C ASN A 259 2.87 -32.91 -4.68
N VAL A 260 3.35 -31.77 -4.20
CA VAL A 260 2.69 -30.47 -4.33
C VAL A 260 3.39 -29.65 -5.40
N THR A 261 2.70 -29.36 -6.49
CA THR A 261 3.17 -28.47 -7.57
C THR A 261 2.38 -27.18 -7.56
N ILE A 262 3.06 -26.05 -7.50
CA ILE A 262 2.45 -24.72 -7.51
C ILE A 262 3.01 -23.95 -8.69
N LYS A 263 2.14 -23.53 -9.60
CA LYS A 263 2.49 -22.71 -10.76
C LYS A 263 1.80 -21.36 -10.66
N THR A 264 2.56 -20.30 -10.42
CA THR A 264 2.06 -18.92 -10.36
C THR A 264 2.46 -18.18 -11.64
N SER A 265 1.47 -17.66 -12.37
CA SER A 265 1.66 -16.90 -13.61
C SER A 265 1.27 -15.43 -13.41
N TYR A 266 2.24 -14.53 -13.54
CA TYR A 266 2.02 -13.09 -13.53
C TYR A 266 1.80 -12.63 -14.98
N ILE A 267 0.58 -12.17 -15.28
CA ILE A 267 0.11 -11.96 -16.66
C ILE A 267 0.06 -10.48 -17.03
N ALA A 268 -0.50 -9.64 -16.16
CA ALA A 268 -0.66 -8.21 -16.41
C ALA A 268 -0.51 -7.41 -15.11
N PRO A 269 -0.12 -6.12 -15.18
CA PRO A 269 0.25 -5.38 -16.39
C PRO A 269 1.68 -5.71 -16.89
N GLN A 270 1.92 -5.55 -18.18
CA GLN A 270 3.20 -5.95 -18.81
C GLN A 270 4.41 -5.20 -18.23
N GLU A 271 4.27 -3.91 -17.93
CA GLU A 271 5.34 -3.12 -17.31
C GLU A 271 5.76 -3.72 -15.96
N TYR A 272 4.79 -4.11 -15.15
CA TYR A 272 5.05 -4.77 -13.87
C TYR A 272 5.74 -6.13 -14.06
N VAL A 273 5.24 -6.95 -15.00
CA VAL A 273 5.83 -8.26 -15.34
C VAL A 273 7.28 -8.10 -15.80
N ASN A 274 7.54 -7.15 -16.70
CA ASN A 274 8.89 -6.85 -17.19
C ASN A 274 9.80 -6.34 -16.07
N SER A 275 9.28 -5.51 -15.15
CA SER A 275 10.04 -5.03 -14.00
C SER A 275 10.47 -6.18 -13.07
N MET A 276 9.62 -7.19 -12.87
CA MET A 276 9.96 -8.39 -12.09
C MET A 276 11.02 -9.23 -12.80
N LYS A 277 10.87 -9.47 -14.11
CA LYS A 277 11.87 -10.19 -14.92
C LYS A 277 13.23 -9.53 -14.82
N LEU A 278 13.31 -8.21 -15.00
CA LEU A 278 14.55 -7.45 -14.87
C LEU A 278 15.15 -7.57 -13.46
N GLN A 279 14.33 -7.47 -12.41
CA GLN A 279 14.81 -7.68 -11.03
C GLN A 279 15.39 -9.07 -10.80
N ILE A 280 14.79 -10.11 -11.39
CA ILE A 280 15.29 -11.48 -11.30
C ILE A 280 16.64 -11.59 -12.01
N LEU A 281 16.74 -11.05 -13.23
CA LEU A 281 17.98 -11.05 -14.01
C LEU A 281 19.11 -10.30 -13.26
N MET A 282 18.82 -9.13 -12.69
CA MET A 282 19.80 -8.35 -11.92
C MET A 282 20.29 -9.06 -10.66
N ARG A 283 19.44 -9.86 -9.99
CA ARG A 283 19.81 -10.62 -8.78
C ARG A 283 20.47 -11.95 -9.10
N GLY A 284 20.34 -12.43 -10.34
CA GLY A 284 20.73 -13.76 -10.77
C GLY A 284 19.60 -14.79 -10.56
N VAL A 285 19.25 -15.51 -11.63
CA VAL A 285 18.14 -16.48 -11.65
C VAL A 285 18.31 -17.58 -10.60
N ALA A 286 19.52 -18.12 -10.45
CA ALA A 286 19.84 -19.13 -9.44
C ALA A 286 19.57 -18.62 -8.02
N ASN A 287 20.08 -17.43 -7.67
CA ASN A 287 19.89 -16.82 -6.34
C ASN A 287 18.41 -16.61 -6.00
N VAL A 288 17.62 -16.15 -6.98
CA VAL A 288 16.17 -15.98 -6.77
C VAL A 288 15.49 -17.33 -6.61
N THR A 289 15.86 -18.33 -7.42
CA THR A 289 15.30 -19.68 -7.34
C THR A 289 15.59 -20.32 -5.99
N ASP A 290 16.83 -20.25 -5.51
CA ASP A 290 17.24 -20.74 -4.18
C ASP A 290 16.48 -20.01 -3.06
N SER A 291 16.30 -18.69 -3.20
CA SER A 291 15.53 -17.90 -2.25
C SER A 291 14.05 -18.30 -2.21
N ILE A 292 13.43 -18.64 -3.35
CA ILE A 292 12.05 -19.13 -3.43
C ILE A 292 11.95 -20.47 -2.71
N VAL A 293 12.82 -21.43 -3.07
CA VAL A 293 12.86 -22.76 -2.46
C VAL A 293 13.03 -22.65 -0.94
N LYS A 294 14.03 -21.90 -0.48
CA LYS A 294 14.28 -21.69 0.95
C LYS A 294 13.08 -21.09 1.67
N THR A 295 12.50 -20.02 1.12
CA THR A 295 11.36 -19.33 1.75
C THR A 295 10.13 -20.21 1.84
N GLY A 296 9.82 -20.96 0.76
CA GLY A 296 8.69 -21.89 0.74
C GLY A 296 8.88 -23.06 1.71
N THR A 297 10.08 -23.66 1.73
CA THR A 297 10.42 -24.73 2.69
C THR A 297 10.33 -24.24 4.14
N ASP A 298 10.91 -23.08 4.46
CA ASP A 298 10.83 -22.50 5.81
C ASP A 298 9.37 -22.23 6.23
N ALA A 299 8.52 -21.80 5.32
CA ALA A 299 7.10 -21.57 5.58
C ALA A 299 6.34 -22.88 5.85
N LEU A 300 6.60 -23.93 5.07
CA LEU A 300 6.04 -25.26 5.26
C LEU A 300 6.46 -25.88 6.61
N ILE A 301 7.75 -25.81 6.94
CA ILE A 301 8.28 -26.32 8.22
C ILE A 301 7.63 -25.61 9.42
N LYS A 302 7.46 -24.28 9.34
CA LYS A 302 6.76 -23.51 10.39
C LYS A 302 5.31 -23.92 10.60
N GLN A 303 4.69 -24.58 9.61
CA GLN A 303 3.33 -25.14 9.69
C GLN A 303 3.34 -26.62 10.07
N GLY A 304 4.48 -27.15 10.53
CA GLY A 304 4.64 -28.56 10.90
C GLY A 304 4.56 -29.51 9.72
N VAL A 305 4.90 -29.05 8.50
CA VAL A 305 5.02 -29.91 7.32
C VAL A 305 6.46 -30.41 7.23
N THR A 306 6.63 -31.72 7.03
CA THR A 306 7.94 -32.29 6.70
C THR A 306 8.18 -32.14 5.20
N VAL A 307 9.31 -31.58 4.81
CA VAL A 307 9.70 -31.37 3.40
C VAL A 307 10.87 -32.29 3.08
N TYR A 308 10.66 -33.24 2.18
CA TYR A 308 11.69 -34.18 1.73
C TYR A 308 12.48 -33.62 0.57
N GLU A 309 11.79 -33.01 -0.39
CA GLU A 309 12.38 -32.40 -1.57
C GLU A 309 11.67 -31.08 -1.87
N ALA A 310 12.44 -30.12 -2.37
CA ALA A 310 11.92 -28.83 -2.79
C ALA A 310 12.74 -28.32 -3.98
N ARG A 311 12.05 -27.87 -5.02
CA ARG A 311 12.67 -27.26 -6.20
C ARG A 311 11.76 -26.19 -6.77
N ALA A 312 12.37 -25.21 -7.43
CA ALA A 312 11.63 -24.19 -8.16
C ALA A 312 12.27 -23.97 -9.54
N ARG A 313 11.47 -23.46 -10.47
CA ARG A 313 11.91 -22.98 -11.77
C ARG A 313 11.20 -21.68 -12.11
N ILE A 314 11.94 -20.78 -12.74
CA ILE A 314 11.42 -19.51 -13.24
C ILE A 314 11.40 -19.60 -14.76
N LEU A 315 10.26 -19.35 -15.37
CA LEU A 315 10.02 -19.45 -16.81
C LEU A 315 9.55 -18.10 -17.37
N GLY A 316 9.80 -17.88 -18.66
CA GLY A 316 9.34 -16.68 -19.38
C GLY A 316 10.17 -15.43 -19.13
N LEU A 317 11.39 -15.54 -18.60
CA LEU A 317 12.28 -14.37 -18.37
C LEU A 317 12.63 -13.63 -19.67
N ASP A 318 12.88 -14.38 -20.75
CA ASP A 318 13.30 -13.82 -22.04
C ASP A 318 12.16 -13.67 -23.05
N SER A 319 10.90 -13.89 -22.63
CA SER A 319 9.73 -13.77 -23.50
C SER A 319 8.92 -12.51 -23.19
N GLU A 320 8.09 -12.06 -24.13
CA GLU A 320 7.09 -11.02 -23.90
C GLU A 320 5.88 -11.53 -23.09
N GLY A 321 5.73 -12.86 -22.95
CA GLY A 321 4.62 -13.49 -22.24
C GLY A 321 4.68 -13.36 -20.71
N PRO A 322 3.85 -14.11 -19.97
CA PRO A 322 3.81 -14.05 -18.52
C PRO A 322 5.14 -14.49 -17.89
N LEU A 323 5.47 -13.92 -16.72
CA LEU A 323 6.47 -14.50 -15.82
C LEU A 323 5.82 -15.64 -15.06
N VAL A 324 6.41 -16.83 -15.09
CA VAL A 324 5.89 -18.01 -14.40
C VAL A 324 6.90 -18.52 -13.39
N ILE A 325 6.45 -18.68 -12.15
CA ILE A 325 7.20 -19.34 -11.09
C ILE A 325 6.52 -20.67 -10.81
N GLU A 326 7.26 -21.75 -10.96
CA GLU A 326 6.79 -23.10 -10.66
C GLU A 326 7.61 -23.71 -9.54
N GLU A 327 6.95 -24.13 -8.48
CA GLU A 327 7.50 -24.72 -7.28
C GLU A 327 6.99 -26.15 -7.17
N ASN A 328 7.83 -27.05 -6.70
CA ASN A 328 7.49 -28.43 -6.50
C ASN A 328 8.09 -28.92 -5.18
N TYR A 329 7.24 -29.53 -4.35
CA TYR A 329 7.58 -30.03 -3.02
C TYR A 329 7.13 -31.48 -2.88
N ILE A 330 7.98 -32.31 -2.30
CA ILE A 330 7.59 -33.62 -1.76
C ILE A 330 7.48 -33.47 -0.26
N THR A 331 6.29 -33.68 0.28
CA THR A 331 5.96 -33.38 1.67
C THR A 331 5.34 -34.55 2.40
N LYS A 332 5.25 -34.44 3.73
CA LYS A 332 4.28 -35.16 4.56
C LYS A 332 3.61 -34.18 5.52
N GLY A 333 2.29 -34.24 5.59
CA GLY A 333 1.49 -33.40 6.46
C GLY A 333 1.16 -32.03 5.86
N PHE A 334 1.26 -31.89 4.53
CA PHE A 334 0.71 -30.74 3.81
C PHE A 334 -0.82 -30.80 3.81
N VAL A 335 -1.36 -32.00 3.59
CA VAL A 335 -2.73 -32.35 3.98
C VAL A 335 -2.67 -32.93 5.40
N LYS A 336 -3.41 -32.35 6.35
CA LYS A 336 -3.28 -32.72 7.76
C LYS A 336 -4.09 -33.97 8.08
N GLU A 337 -3.47 -34.93 8.74
CA GLU A 337 -4.18 -36.09 9.28
C GLU A 337 -4.77 -35.74 10.66
N LYS A 338 -6.06 -36.02 10.85
CA LYS A 338 -6.78 -35.82 12.11
C LYS A 338 -7.81 -36.91 12.30
N ASN A 339 -7.71 -37.66 13.39
CA ASN A 339 -8.64 -38.74 13.74
C ASN A 339 -8.83 -39.78 12.61
N GLY A 340 -7.76 -40.10 11.87
CA GLY A 340 -7.80 -41.03 10.74
C GLY A 340 -8.41 -40.46 9.45
N GLU A 341 -8.62 -39.15 9.37
CA GLU A 341 -9.06 -38.42 8.17
C GLU A 341 -8.00 -37.42 7.72
N TYR A 342 -7.81 -37.30 6.41
CA TYR A 342 -6.96 -36.29 5.81
C TYR A 342 -7.80 -35.05 5.49
N VAL A 343 -7.34 -33.89 5.96
CA VAL A 343 -8.04 -32.60 5.86
C VAL A 343 -7.19 -31.60 5.10
N PHE A 344 -7.73 -31.09 3.99
CA PHE A 344 -7.16 -29.98 3.25
C PHE A 344 -8.04 -28.74 3.42
N GLU A 345 -7.41 -27.61 3.75
CA GLU A 345 -8.09 -26.33 3.98
C GLU A 345 -8.02 -25.45 2.74
N VAL A 346 -9.15 -24.88 2.36
CA VAL A 346 -9.30 -23.93 1.25
C VAL A 346 -9.76 -22.60 1.82
N ASP A 347 -9.00 -21.54 1.55
CA ASP A 347 -9.35 -20.17 1.91
C ASP A 347 -9.91 -19.44 0.68
N PRO A 348 -11.23 -19.21 0.59
CA PRO A 348 -11.85 -18.54 -0.55
C PRO A 348 -11.67 -17.01 -0.51
N THR A 349 -11.07 -16.44 0.54
CA THR A 349 -10.98 -14.98 0.75
C THR A 349 -9.81 -14.33 0.00
N PHE A 350 -8.91 -15.13 -0.57
CA PHE A 350 -7.67 -14.68 -1.19
C PHE A 350 -6.75 -13.88 -0.24
N GLY A 351 -6.95 -13.96 1.08
CA GLY A 351 -6.23 -13.16 2.07
C GLY A 351 -6.64 -11.68 2.12
N LEU A 352 -7.77 -11.31 1.49
CA LEU A 352 -8.25 -9.92 1.46
C LEU A 352 -8.83 -9.45 2.80
N GLU A 353 -9.31 -10.35 3.66
CA GLU A 353 -9.88 -10.00 4.98
C GLU A 353 -8.91 -9.21 5.88
N SER A 354 -7.60 -9.46 5.75
CA SER A 354 -6.57 -8.83 6.59
C SER A 354 -5.94 -7.57 5.97
N SER A 355 -6.50 -7.06 4.87
CA SER A 355 -5.87 -6.00 4.08
C SER A 355 -6.22 -4.58 4.58
N ALA A 356 -5.27 -3.90 5.23
CA ALA A 356 -5.33 -2.46 5.61
C ALA A 356 -5.33 -1.39 4.47
N PHE A 357 -6.28 -1.37 3.52
CA PHE A 357 -6.38 -0.33 2.47
C PHE A 357 -7.67 0.46 2.68
N VAL A 358 -7.72 1.71 2.20
CA VAL A 358 -8.98 2.50 2.22
C VAL A 358 -9.81 2.21 0.97
N ARG A 359 -9.14 2.12 -0.19
CA ARG A 359 -9.74 1.82 -1.49
C ARG A 359 -8.74 1.07 -2.36
N VAL A 360 -9.25 0.26 -3.28
CA VAL A 360 -8.46 -0.49 -4.25
C VAL A 360 -7.98 0.45 -5.36
N GLY A 361 -6.66 0.66 -5.44
CA GLY A 361 -6.02 1.59 -6.37
C GLY A 361 -5.78 1.06 -7.78
N ASN A 362 -6.08 -0.22 -8.04
CA ASN A 362 -5.93 -0.90 -9.33
C ASN A 362 -6.95 -2.01 -9.45
N GLU A 363 -7.42 -2.34 -10.64
CA GLU A 363 -8.31 -3.48 -10.82
C GLU A 363 -7.55 -4.80 -10.62
N ILE A 364 -8.21 -5.79 -10.02
CA ILE A 364 -7.62 -7.07 -9.65
C ILE A 364 -8.45 -8.19 -10.27
N ASN A 365 -7.77 -9.07 -11.01
CA ASN A 365 -8.28 -10.30 -11.58
C ASN A 365 -7.40 -11.45 -11.12
N GLN A 366 -7.94 -12.34 -10.29
CA GLN A 366 -7.20 -13.51 -9.80
C GLN A 366 -7.98 -14.79 -10.04
N THR A 367 -7.26 -15.81 -10.47
CA THR A 367 -7.79 -17.18 -10.56
C THR A 367 -6.84 -18.13 -9.85
N VAL A 368 -7.39 -18.99 -9.01
CA VAL A 368 -6.65 -20.09 -8.37
C VAL A 368 -7.37 -21.38 -8.70
N THR A 369 -6.67 -22.32 -9.33
CA THR A 369 -7.16 -23.67 -9.55
C THR A 369 -6.41 -24.62 -8.63
N ILE A 370 -7.13 -25.41 -7.85
CA ILE A 370 -6.58 -26.45 -6.97
C ILE A 370 -7.05 -27.80 -7.49
N GLU A 371 -6.11 -28.66 -7.83
CA GLU A 371 -6.34 -30.04 -8.24
C GLU A 371 -5.79 -30.98 -7.17
N ILE A 372 -6.65 -31.81 -6.59
CA ILE A 372 -6.25 -32.85 -5.64
C ILE A 372 -6.52 -34.20 -6.28
N ASN A 373 -5.45 -34.95 -6.51
CA ASN A 373 -5.51 -36.31 -7.05
C ASN A 373 -5.27 -37.29 -5.90
N LEU A 374 -6.29 -38.09 -5.59
CA LEU A 374 -6.24 -39.11 -4.55
C LEU A 374 -5.86 -40.48 -5.14
N PRO A 375 -5.17 -41.34 -4.37
CA PRO A 375 -4.81 -42.67 -4.85
C PRO A 375 -6.06 -43.55 -5.04
N GLU A 376 -5.92 -44.61 -5.83
CA GLU A 376 -6.97 -45.60 -6.02
C GLU A 376 -7.40 -46.20 -4.67
N GLY A 377 -8.71 -46.30 -4.43
CA GLY A 377 -9.27 -46.79 -3.16
C GLY A 377 -9.46 -45.73 -2.08
N ALA A 378 -9.06 -44.47 -2.30
CA ALA A 378 -9.35 -43.39 -1.36
C ALA A 378 -10.85 -43.05 -1.33
N GLU A 379 -11.36 -42.74 -0.13
CA GLU A 379 -12.76 -42.37 0.09
C GLU A 379 -12.87 -40.86 0.35
N ILE A 380 -13.53 -40.13 -0.55
CA ILE A 380 -13.84 -38.70 -0.37
C ILE A 380 -15.06 -38.58 0.53
N LEU A 381 -14.86 -38.01 1.72
CA LEU A 381 -15.90 -37.84 2.74
C LEU A 381 -16.63 -36.51 2.60
N GLU A 382 -15.89 -35.43 2.35
CA GLU A 382 -16.42 -34.07 2.30
C GLU A 382 -15.70 -33.25 1.24
N VAL A 383 -16.47 -32.46 0.50
CA VAL A 383 -15.95 -31.41 -0.39
C VAL A 383 -16.72 -30.11 -0.12
N PRO A 384 -16.06 -28.95 -0.27
CA PRO A 384 -16.71 -27.66 -0.10
C PRO A 384 -17.91 -27.47 -1.02
N LYS A 385 -18.87 -26.67 -0.59
CA LYS A 385 -19.95 -26.22 -1.48
C LYS A 385 -19.46 -25.07 -2.37
N PRO A 386 -19.97 -24.94 -3.61
CA PRO A 386 -19.69 -23.78 -4.42
C PRO A 386 -20.08 -22.48 -3.72
N ILE A 387 -19.25 -21.46 -3.86
CA ILE A 387 -19.49 -20.11 -3.32
C ILE A 387 -19.66 -19.16 -4.50
N SER A 388 -20.62 -18.27 -4.41
CA SER A 388 -20.72 -17.13 -5.31
C SER A 388 -21.22 -15.92 -4.52
N ARG A 389 -20.43 -14.86 -4.56
CA ARG A 389 -20.71 -13.56 -3.97
C ARG A 389 -20.42 -12.50 -5.01
N GLU A 390 -21.35 -11.58 -5.16
CA GLU A 390 -21.20 -10.44 -6.05
C GLU A 390 -21.69 -9.18 -5.33
N LEU A 391 -20.95 -8.10 -5.46
CA LEU A 391 -21.35 -6.79 -4.96
C LEU A 391 -20.89 -5.69 -5.93
N LYS A 392 -21.85 -5.04 -6.58
CA LYS A 392 -21.62 -3.89 -7.49
C LYS A 392 -20.58 -4.18 -8.59
N GLY A 393 -20.60 -5.41 -9.12
CA GLY A 393 -19.69 -5.89 -10.14
C GLY A 393 -18.36 -6.44 -9.62
N ASN A 394 -18.05 -6.34 -8.32
CA ASN A 394 -17.00 -7.16 -7.70
C ASN A 394 -17.53 -8.57 -7.47
N PHE A 395 -16.70 -9.60 -7.57
CA PHE A 395 -17.13 -10.95 -7.25
C PHE A 395 -16.04 -11.84 -6.68
N VAL A 396 -16.48 -12.83 -5.91
CA VAL A 396 -15.74 -14.03 -5.51
C VAL A 396 -16.57 -15.24 -5.88
N LYS A 397 -15.95 -16.19 -6.59
CA LYS A 397 -16.58 -17.44 -6.99
C LYS A 397 -15.66 -18.61 -6.67
N MET A 398 -16.23 -19.66 -6.09
CA MET A 398 -15.62 -20.97 -5.94
C MET A 398 -16.51 -22.01 -6.61
N THR A 399 -15.98 -22.77 -7.56
CA THR A 399 -16.61 -23.99 -8.06
C THR A 399 -15.84 -25.20 -7.60
N VAL A 400 -16.55 -26.30 -7.42
CA VAL A 400 -15.99 -27.57 -6.94
C VAL A 400 -16.56 -28.68 -7.82
N ASP A 401 -15.68 -29.37 -8.52
CA ASP A 401 -16.01 -30.49 -9.39
C ASP A 401 -15.29 -31.75 -8.89
N LYS A 402 -16.01 -32.87 -8.87
CA LYS A 402 -15.50 -34.18 -8.45
C LYS A 402 -15.59 -35.16 -9.61
N GLU A 403 -14.45 -35.68 -10.04
CA GLU A 403 -14.33 -36.65 -11.14
C GLU A 403 -13.56 -37.88 -10.64
N GLY A 404 -14.29 -38.93 -10.21
CA GLY A 404 -13.67 -40.11 -9.60
C GLY A 404 -12.90 -39.75 -8.32
N ASN A 405 -11.58 -39.96 -8.35
CA ASN A 405 -10.65 -39.67 -7.24
C ASN A 405 -9.97 -38.29 -7.37
N LYS A 406 -10.40 -37.48 -8.33
CA LYS A 406 -9.91 -36.11 -8.53
C LYS A 406 -10.93 -35.11 -8.01
N ILE A 407 -10.44 -34.13 -7.27
CA ILE A 407 -11.20 -32.96 -6.82
C ILE A 407 -10.58 -31.73 -7.48
N LEU A 408 -11.40 -30.96 -8.19
CA LEU A 408 -11.01 -29.72 -8.84
C LEU A 408 -11.76 -28.56 -8.19
N ILE A 409 -11.02 -27.61 -7.63
CA ILE A 409 -11.56 -26.35 -7.12
C ILE A 409 -11.07 -25.22 -8.01
N SER A 410 -11.99 -24.38 -8.48
CA SER A 410 -11.65 -23.14 -9.18
C SER A 410 -12.17 -21.94 -8.41
N LEU A 411 -11.25 -21.11 -7.95
CA LEU A 411 -11.49 -19.85 -7.27
C LEU A 411 -11.24 -18.70 -8.25
N SER A 412 -12.16 -17.74 -8.29
CA SER A 412 -12.04 -16.53 -9.10
C SER A 412 -12.42 -15.31 -8.27
N LEU A 413 -11.58 -14.28 -8.35
CA LEU A 413 -11.76 -12.99 -7.70
C LEU A 413 -11.66 -11.90 -8.76
N HIS A 414 -12.65 -11.01 -8.77
CA HIS A 414 -12.58 -9.74 -9.49
C HIS A 414 -12.91 -8.61 -8.54
N VAL A 415 -11.99 -7.64 -8.46
CA VAL A 415 -12.20 -6.41 -7.70
C VAL A 415 -11.93 -5.23 -8.61
N ARG A 416 -12.95 -4.41 -8.81
CA ARG A 416 -12.92 -3.22 -9.64
C ARG A 416 -12.02 -2.16 -9.02
N TYR A 417 -11.35 -1.41 -9.88
CA TYR A 417 -10.69 -0.17 -9.47
C TYR A 417 -11.65 0.73 -8.69
N GLY A 418 -11.16 1.35 -7.64
CA GLY A 418 -11.96 2.25 -6.83
C GLY A 418 -12.91 1.53 -5.88
N THR A 419 -12.86 0.22 -5.68
CA THR A 419 -13.71 -0.44 -4.68
C THR A 419 -13.26 -0.06 -3.26
N PRO A 420 -14.15 0.47 -2.40
CA PRO A 420 -13.84 0.79 -1.01
C PRO A 420 -13.68 -0.47 -0.17
N ARG A 421 -12.93 -0.38 0.92
CA ARG A 421 -12.67 -1.51 1.82
C ARG A 421 -13.96 -2.13 2.35
N GLU A 422 -14.91 -1.31 2.72
CA GLU A 422 -16.17 -1.73 3.34
C GLU A 422 -16.99 -2.62 2.39
N ASP A 423 -16.95 -2.35 1.09
CA ASP A 423 -17.63 -3.19 0.10
C ASP A 423 -16.89 -4.54 -0.10
N ILE A 424 -15.56 -4.58 0.06
CA ILE A 424 -14.80 -5.85 0.01
C ILE A 424 -15.07 -6.66 1.27
N GLU A 425 -15.02 -6.05 2.45
CA GLU A 425 -15.35 -6.71 3.72
C GLU A 425 -16.78 -7.28 3.68
N LYS A 426 -17.73 -6.51 3.16
CA LYS A 426 -19.11 -6.96 2.96
C LYS A 426 -19.23 -8.11 1.96
N MET A 427 -18.44 -8.10 0.88
CA MET A 427 -18.42 -9.21 -0.10
C MET A 427 -17.83 -10.50 0.51
N MET A 428 -16.85 -10.36 1.42
CA MET A 428 -16.20 -11.46 2.13
C MET A 428 -16.95 -11.90 3.39
N GLU A 429 -17.97 -11.15 3.82
CA GLU A 429 -18.68 -11.40 5.06
C GLU A 429 -19.25 -12.83 5.09
N ASN A 430 -18.98 -13.54 6.20
CA ASN A 430 -19.37 -14.94 6.41
C ASN A 430 -18.72 -15.96 5.46
N LEU A 431 -17.70 -15.58 4.69
CA LEU A 431 -16.84 -16.57 4.04
C LEU A 431 -15.90 -17.15 5.08
N THR A 432 -16.05 -18.44 5.35
CA THR A 432 -15.15 -19.16 6.24
C THR A 432 -14.19 -20.03 5.43
N LYS A 433 -13.15 -20.51 6.09
CA LYS A 433 -12.32 -21.59 5.57
C LYS A 433 -13.20 -22.80 5.27
N GLU A 434 -12.97 -23.40 4.12
CA GLU A 434 -13.67 -24.58 3.63
C GLU A 434 -12.74 -25.78 3.68
N TYR A 435 -13.29 -26.99 3.76
CA TYR A 435 -12.47 -28.20 3.97
C TYR A 435 -12.80 -29.30 2.97
N ILE A 436 -11.76 -29.97 2.48
CA ILE A 436 -11.86 -31.26 1.83
C ILE A 436 -11.43 -32.31 2.85
N LYS A 437 -12.23 -33.38 3.00
CA LYS A 437 -11.90 -34.52 3.86
C LYS A 437 -11.93 -35.81 3.07
N PHE A 438 -10.93 -36.66 3.29
CA PHE A 438 -10.86 -37.99 2.68
C PHE A 438 -10.12 -38.99 3.57
N LYS A 439 -10.29 -40.28 3.26
CA LYS A 439 -9.54 -41.39 3.85
C LYS A 439 -8.70 -42.08 2.80
N LEU A 440 -7.52 -42.55 3.21
CA LEU A 440 -6.66 -43.38 2.38
C LEU A 440 -7.01 -44.86 2.58
N PRO A 441 -6.82 -45.70 1.55
CA PRO A 441 -7.06 -47.13 1.66
C PRO A 441 -5.97 -47.78 2.53
N THR A 442 -6.40 -48.25 3.71
CA THR A 442 -5.65 -49.03 4.73
C THR A 442 -4.98 -48.20 5.85
N GLU A 443 -5.21 -48.62 7.10
CA GLU A 443 -4.73 -48.00 8.35
C GLU A 443 -3.19 -47.87 8.40
N THR A 444 -2.63 -46.78 7.88
CA THR A 444 -1.35 -46.28 8.40
C THR A 444 -1.61 -45.72 9.79
N LYS A 445 -1.50 -46.58 10.81
CA LYS A 445 -1.34 -46.13 12.20
C LYS A 445 -0.05 -45.31 12.27
N THR A 446 -0.16 -44.00 12.10
CA THR A 446 0.90 -43.05 12.43
C THR A 446 0.44 -42.22 13.62
N GLU A 447 1.35 -42.05 14.58
CA GLU A 447 1.10 -41.47 15.90
C GLU A 447 0.36 -40.13 15.82
N GLU A 448 -0.63 -39.96 16.70
CA GLU A 448 -1.45 -38.76 16.87
C GLU A 448 -0.53 -37.54 17.06
N THR A 449 -0.47 -36.69 16.05
CA THR A 449 0.13 -35.35 16.18
C THR A 449 -0.99 -34.34 16.36
N GLU A 450 -1.33 -34.05 17.62
CA GLU A 450 -2.19 -32.91 17.97
C GLU A 450 -1.46 -31.60 17.63
N GLY A 451 -1.80 -31.03 16.47
CA GLY A 451 -1.36 -29.71 16.04
C GLY A 451 -2.56 -28.83 15.70
N GLY A 452 -2.56 -27.58 16.18
CA GLY A 452 -3.63 -26.61 15.94
C GLY A 452 -3.97 -26.41 14.46
N ILE A 453 -5.24 -26.14 14.18
CA ILE A 453 -5.81 -25.98 12.83
C ILE A 453 -5.26 -24.70 12.20
N CYS A 454 -4.28 -24.85 11.31
CA CYS A 454 -4.02 -23.87 10.26
C CYS A 454 -3.43 -24.65 9.07
N GLY A 455 -4.26 -24.96 8.08
CA GLY A 455 -3.78 -25.39 6.77
C GLY A 455 -3.00 -24.24 6.08
N PRO A 456 -2.37 -24.48 4.92
CA PRO A 456 -1.44 -23.51 4.37
C PRO A 456 -2.16 -22.35 3.66
N VAL A 457 -2.73 -21.45 4.47
CA VAL A 457 -3.20 -20.08 4.12
C VAL A 457 -2.13 -19.31 3.30
N PHE A 458 -0.86 -19.70 3.44
CA PHE A 458 0.28 -19.07 2.80
C PHE A 458 0.33 -19.24 1.27
N PHE A 459 -0.14 -20.37 0.70
CA PHE A 459 -0.09 -20.57 -0.76
C PHE A 459 -1.22 -19.89 -1.52
N VAL A 460 -2.24 -19.38 -0.82
CA VAL A 460 -3.22 -18.45 -1.39
C VAL A 460 -2.70 -17.00 -1.22
N GLY A 461 -2.10 -16.67 -0.06
CA GLY A 461 -1.68 -15.31 0.30
C GLY A 461 -0.53 -14.68 -0.51
N LEU A 462 0.35 -15.46 -1.16
CA LEU A 462 1.45 -14.89 -1.96
C LEU A 462 1.02 -14.25 -3.30
N ALA A 463 -0.26 -14.34 -3.68
CA ALA A 463 -0.79 -13.74 -4.91
C ALA A 463 -0.93 -12.19 -4.84
N LEU A 464 -0.82 -11.59 -3.66
CA LEU A 464 -1.11 -10.16 -3.45
C LEU A 464 0.12 -9.26 -3.24
N ILE A 465 1.34 -9.76 -3.43
CA ILE A 465 2.55 -8.95 -3.25
C ILE A 465 2.55 -7.66 -4.11
N PRO A 466 2.11 -7.62 -5.38
CA PRO A 466 2.04 -6.36 -6.13
C PRO A 466 0.97 -5.41 -5.57
N VAL A 467 -0.17 -5.97 -5.17
CA VAL A 467 -1.38 -5.25 -4.77
C VAL A 467 -1.22 -4.61 -3.39
N LEU A 468 -0.48 -5.28 -2.49
CA LEU A 468 -0.21 -4.81 -1.13
C LEU A 468 1.12 -4.05 -1.02
N LEU A 469 2.14 -4.32 -1.85
CA LEU A 469 3.41 -3.55 -1.81
C LEU A 469 3.38 -2.24 -2.59
N TYR A 470 2.37 -1.99 -3.44
CA TYR A 470 2.09 -0.62 -3.88
C TYR A 470 1.32 0.18 -2.81
N ARG A 471 1.03 -0.41 -1.62
CA ARG A 471 0.81 0.42 -0.44
C ARG A 471 2.11 1.09 -0.05
N SER A 472 2.00 2.40 0.03
CA SER A 472 2.96 3.34 0.59
C SER A 472 3.92 4.01 -0.41
N ARG A 473 3.39 4.56 -1.51
CA ARG A 473 3.44 6.03 -1.58
C ARG A 473 2.35 6.57 -0.64
N ARG A 474 2.65 6.48 0.64
CA ARG A 474 2.02 7.10 1.80
C ARG A 474 3.21 7.70 2.54
#